data_AF-A0A7U6KSQ5-F1
#
_entry.id   AF-A0A7U6KSQ5-F1
#
_cell.length_a   1.000
_cell.length_b   1.000
_cell.length_c   1.000
_cell.angle_alpha   90.00
_cell.angle_beta   90.00
_cell.angle_gamma   90.00
#
_symmetry.space_group_name_H-M   'P 1'
#
loop_
_entity.id
_entity.type
_entity.pdbx_description
1 polymer ?
#
loop_
_entity_poly.entity_id
_entity_poly.type
_entity_poly.pdbx_seq_one_letter_code
_entity_poly.pdbx_strand_id
1 'polypeptide(L)' 'MSRIPNTSALMKGKPEFDHWQWVSYWYPLGQVIHFKRGVYRRALQELVRELPLKQELILPEQSNHLIQS' A
#
# COMPACT_ATOMS: atom_id res chain seq x y z
N MET A 1 26.46 39.65 -12.58
CA MET A 1 25.10 39.35 -12.06
C MET A 1 24.18 39.17 -13.25
N SER A 2 23.30 38.20 -13.41
CA SER A 2 22.71 37.21 -12.52
C SER A 2 22.10 36.16 -13.45
N ARG A 3 22.57 34.91 -13.39
CA ARG A 3 21.85 33.76 -13.93
C ARG A 3 20.99 33.25 -12.79
N ILE A 4 19.69 33.53 -12.83
CA ILE A 4 18.71 32.74 -12.09
C ILE A 4 17.48 32.56 -13.00
N PRO A 5 17.31 31.38 -13.64
CA PRO A 5 15.98 31.04 -14.14
C PRO A 5 15.07 30.91 -12.92
N ASN A 6 13.96 31.64 -12.92
CA ASN A 6 12.92 31.54 -11.90
C ASN A 6 12.37 30.11 -11.92
N THR A 7 12.83 29.28 -10.98
CA THR A 7 12.48 27.85 -10.88
C THR A 7 11.06 27.67 -10.31
N SER A 8 10.06 28.29 -10.93
CA SER A 8 8.65 28.03 -10.66
C SER A 8 8.00 27.11 -11.72
N ALA A 9 8.78 26.63 -12.69
CA ALA A 9 8.33 25.80 -13.82
C ALA A 9 8.42 24.27 -13.61
N LEU A 10 8.78 23.74 -12.42
CA LEU A 10 8.87 22.28 -12.18
C LEU A 10 7.79 21.70 -11.25
N MET A 11 6.82 22.50 -10.80
CA MET A 11 5.77 22.04 -9.88
C MET A 11 4.48 21.61 -10.60
N LYS A 12 4.60 20.87 -11.70
CA LYS A 12 3.51 20.03 -12.21
C LYS A 12 3.98 18.58 -12.22
N GLY A 13 3.39 17.78 -11.33
CA GLY A 13 3.37 16.33 -11.51
C GLY A 13 4.45 15.51 -10.80
N LYS A 14 4.86 15.88 -9.57
CA LYS A 14 5.55 14.89 -8.73
C LYS A 14 4.53 13.79 -8.37
N PRO A 15 4.78 12.50 -8.70
CA PRO A 15 3.84 11.42 -8.42
C PRO A 15 3.63 11.26 -6.92
N GLU A 16 2.42 10.85 -6.52
CA GLU A 16 2.11 10.57 -5.11
C GLU A 16 2.93 9.38 -4.56
N PHE A 17 3.29 8.44 -5.44
CA PHE A 17 3.99 7.23 -5.08
C PHE A 17 5.32 7.13 -5.85
N ASP A 18 6.42 6.97 -5.11
CA ASP A 18 7.74 6.73 -5.69
C ASP A 18 7.92 5.25 -6.07
N HIS A 19 7.33 4.32 -5.29
CA HIS A 19 7.45 2.87 -5.45
C HIS A 19 6.19 2.14 -4.97
N TRP A 20 6.00 0.90 -5.41
CA TRP A 20 4.90 0.04 -4.97
C TRP A 20 5.35 -1.43 -4.89
N GLN A 21 4.66 -2.21 -4.07
CA GLN A 21 4.89 -3.65 -3.91
C GLN A 21 3.55 -4.33 -3.63
N TRP A 22 3.41 -5.57 -4.08
CA TRP A 22 2.29 -6.42 -3.68
C TRP A 22 2.53 -6.91 -2.26
N VAL A 23 1.54 -6.72 -1.39
CA VAL A 23 1.58 -7.11 0.02
C VAL A 23 0.39 -7.99 0.36
N SER A 24 0.49 -8.72 1.47
CA SER A 24 -0.65 -9.49 1.99
C SER A 24 -1.85 -8.59 2.24
N TYR A 25 -3.04 -9.11 1.98
CA TYR A 25 -4.28 -8.32 1.94
C TYR A 25 -4.54 -7.45 3.19
N TRP A 26 -4.25 -7.99 4.39
CA TRP A 26 -4.45 -7.28 5.66
C TRP A 26 -3.24 -6.45 6.13
N TYR A 27 -2.08 -6.59 5.48
CA TYR A 27 -0.84 -5.89 5.83
C TYR A 27 -0.97 -4.36 5.89
N PRO A 28 -1.71 -3.69 4.96
CA PRO A 28 -1.86 -2.24 5.00
C PRO A 28 -2.47 -1.69 6.29
N LEU A 29 -3.24 -2.47 7.05
CA LEU A 29 -3.85 -2.00 8.30
C LEU A 29 -2.82 -1.68 9.39
N GLY A 30 -1.69 -2.39 9.41
CA GLY A 30 -0.59 -2.13 10.34
C GLY A 30 0.29 -0.96 9.92
N GLN A 31 0.39 -0.71 8.61
CA GLN A 31 1.29 0.29 8.02
C GLN A 31 0.63 1.65 7.76
N VAL A 32 -0.69 1.68 7.58
CA VAL A 32 -1.41 2.93 7.31
C VAL A 32 -1.47 3.82 8.55
N ILE A 33 -1.36 5.13 8.30
CA ILE A 33 -1.48 6.19 9.30
C ILE A 33 -2.76 6.03 10.13
N HIS A 34 -2.64 6.31 11.43
CA HIS A 34 -3.64 5.95 12.44
C HIS A 34 -5.08 6.36 12.06
N PHE A 35 -5.27 7.61 11.62
CA PHE A 35 -6.61 8.12 11.31
C PHE A 35 -7.27 7.42 10.11
N LYS A 36 -6.48 6.85 9.18
CA LYS A 36 -7.01 6.14 8.00
C LYS A 36 -7.34 4.67 8.29
N ARG A 37 -6.86 4.09 9.40
CA ARG A 37 -7.04 2.66 9.72
C ARG A 37 -8.50 2.23 9.71
N GLY A 38 -9.40 3.04 10.30
CA GLY A 38 -10.82 2.72 10.36
C GLY A 38 -11.48 2.67 8.98
N VAL A 39 -11.10 3.57 8.08
CA VAL A 39 -11.59 3.62 6.70
C VAL A 39 -11.07 2.43 5.90
N TYR A 40 -9.78 2.15 5.98
CA TYR A 40 -9.16 1.00 5.29
C TYR A 40 -9.75 -0.33 5.77
N ARG A 41 -10.01 -0.47 7.07
CA ARG A 41 -10.65 -1.67 7.61
C ARG A 41 -12.02 -1.92 6.98
N ARG A 42 -12.86 -0.90 6.90
CA ARG A 42 -14.20 -1.02 6.28
C ARG A 42 -14.10 -1.36 4.80
N ALA A 43 -13.24 -0.65 4.06
CA ALA A 43 -13.03 -0.90 2.64
C ALA A 43 -12.57 -2.33 2.36
N LEU A 44 -11.59 -2.84 3.11
CA LEU A 44 -11.14 -4.23 2.99
C LEU A 44 -12.21 -5.23 3.43
N GLN A 45 -13.00 -4.94 4.47
CA GLN A 45 -14.11 -5.80 4.90
C GLN A 45 -15.27 -5.91 3.90
N GLU A 46 -15.49 -4.87 3.09
CA GLU A 46 -16.46 -4.93 1.99
C GLU A 46 -15.86 -5.67 0.79
N LEU A 47 -14.62 -5.32 0.42
CA LEU A 47 -13.96 -5.90 -0.74
C LEU A 47 -13.75 -7.43 -0.61
N VAL A 48 -13.44 -7.96 0.59
CA VAL A 48 -13.26 -9.41 0.81
C VAL A 48 -14.51 -10.24 0.51
N ARG A 49 -15.70 -9.62 0.47
CA ARG A 49 -16.96 -10.33 0.19
C ARG A 49 -17.08 -10.70 -1.29
N GLU A 50 -16.52 -9.86 -2.15
CA GLU A 50 -16.59 -9.98 -3.61
C GLU A 50 -15.40 -10.76 -4.21
N LEU A 51 -14.39 -11.10 -3.40
CA LEU A 51 -13.22 -11.81 -3.89
C LEU A 51 -13.48 -13.31 -4.02
N PRO A 52 -13.21 -13.91 -5.20
CA PRO A 52 -13.46 -15.33 -5.48
C PRO A 52 -12.54 -16.28 -4.70
N LEU A 53 -11.44 -15.78 -4.12
CA LEU A 53 -10.42 -16.55 -3.42
C LEU A 53 -10.31 -16.11 -1.96
N LYS A 54 -11.26 -16.50 -1.12
CA LYS A 54 -11.20 -16.21 0.33
C LYS A 54 -10.07 -16.94 1.07
N GLN A 55 -9.61 -18.07 0.53
CA GLN A 55 -8.66 -18.95 1.21
C GLN A 55 -7.23 -18.41 1.21
N GLU A 56 -6.82 -17.65 0.18
CA GLU A 56 -5.47 -17.07 0.08
C GLU A 56 -5.33 -15.71 0.80
N LEU A 57 -6.45 -15.11 1.22
CA LEU A 57 -6.48 -13.83 1.93
C LEU A 57 -6.27 -13.99 3.45
N ILE A 58 -6.24 -15.24 3.94
CA ILE A 58 -5.84 -15.60 5.29
C ILE A 58 -4.30 -15.55 5.32
N LEU A 59 -3.75 -14.80 6.28
CA LEU A 59 -2.32 -14.54 6.40
C LEU A 59 -1.50 -15.86 6.34
N PRO A 60 -0.60 -16.03 5.35
CA PRO A 60 0.43 -17.07 5.41
C PRO A 60 1.55 -16.62 6.36
N GLU A 61 1.21 -16.14 7.56
CA GLU A 61 2.22 -15.97 8.62
C GLU A 61 2.48 -17.31 9.33
N GLN A 62 2.34 -18.44 8.64
CA GLN A 62 2.79 -19.75 9.11
C GLN A 62 3.49 -20.57 8.00
N SER A 63 3.61 -20.05 6.77
CA SER A 63 4.19 -20.79 5.64
C SER A 63 5.54 -20.25 5.16
N ASN A 64 6.28 -19.53 6.01
CA ASN A 64 7.67 -19.11 5.73
C ASN A 64 8.72 -19.84 6.58
N HIS A 65 8.37 -20.96 7.22
CA HIS A 65 9.33 -21.84 7.90
C HIS A 65 9.63 -23.17 7.18
N LEU A 66 9.16 -23.36 5.94
CA LEU A 66 9.33 -24.64 5.22
C LEU A 66 9.87 -24.53 3.78
N ILE A 67 10.53 -23.41 3.44
CA ILE A 67 11.34 -23.31 2.21
C ILE A 67 12.73 -22.76 2.56
N GLN A 68 13.45 -23.45 3.45
CA GLN A 68 14.91 -23.51 3.39
C GLN A 68 15.32 -24.95 3.65
N SER A 69 16.20 -25.42 2.77
CA SER A 69 16.66 -26.79 2.55
C SER A 69 17.31 -27.45 3.76
#